data_AF-A0A9E4QU00-F1
#
_entry.id   AF-A0A9E4QU00-F1
#
_cell.length_a   1.000
_cell.length_b   1.000
_cell.length_c   1.000
_cell.angle_alpha   90.00
_cell.angle_beta   90.00
_cell.angle_gamma   90.00
#
_symmetry.space_group_name_H-M   'P 1'
#
loop_
_entity.id
_entity.type
_entity.pdbx_description
1 polymer ?
#
loop_
_entity_poly.entity_id
_entity_poly.type
_entity_poly.pdbx_seq_one_letter_code
_entity_poly.pdbx_strand_id
1 'polypeptide(L)'
;MGLDEFLNALPEDDGAPLNYASLPELSGLANPEAEEFGRLWLEWPKERVLELVRRMVTLCEEQPDVEFESIHKQGLLHPSPPVRLSSLAGLEESDDRTLIRPLCRMMTSDPSPEVRAAAAET
;
A
#
# COMPACT_ATOMS: atom_id res chain seq x y z
N MET A 1 -5.92 -2.95 16.76
CA MET A 1 -4.79 -3.39 17.61
C MET A 1 -3.51 -3.54 16.81
N GLY A 2 -3.54 -4.18 15.63
CA GLY A 2 -2.32 -4.38 14.83
C GLY A 2 -1.62 -3.09 14.37
N LEU A 3 -2.36 -2.01 14.08
CA LEU A 3 -1.77 -0.72 13.69
C LEU A 3 -0.91 -0.10 14.81
N ASP A 4 -1.45 0.01 16.03
CA ASP A 4 -0.73 0.59 17.17
C ASP A 4 0.55 -0.22 17.49
N GLU A 5 0.47 -1.54 17.42
CA GLU A 5 1.61 -2.41 17.67
C GLU A 5 2.71 -2.24 16.61
N PHE A 6 2.32 -2.18 15.33
CA PHE A 6 3.25 -1.88 14.24
C PHE A 6 3.92 -0.52 14.41
N LEU A 7 3.14 0.53 14.73
CA LEU A 7 3.66 1.89 14.91
C LEU A 7 4.64 1.97 16.10
N ASN A 8 4.36 1.27 17.20
CA ASN A 8 5.26 1.21 18.35
C ASN A 8 6.56 0.44 18.08
N ALA A 9 6.57 -0.44 17.06
CA ALA A 9 7.75 -1.18 16.64
C ALA A 9 8.64 -0.42 15.63
N LEU A 10 8.19 0.76 15.17
CA LEU A 10 8.96 1.57 14.23
C LEU A 10 10.21 2.17 14.90
N PRO A 11 11.34 2.23 14.18
CA PRO A 11 12.51 2.93 14.67
C PRO A 11 12.25 4.44 14.77
N GLU A 12 12.89 5.11 15.73
CA GLU A 12 12.82 6.58 15.90
C GLU A 12 13.41 7.34 14.69
N ASP A 13 14.34 6.72 13.96
CA ASP A 13 14.98 7.29 12.77
C ASP A 13 14.23 6.86 11.49
N ASP A 14 13.80 7.86 10.71
CA ASP A 14 13.10 7.64 9.45
C ASP A 14 13.97 7.08 8.30
N GLY A 15 15.29 7.05 8.49
CA GLY A 15 16.24 6.38 7.60
C GLY A 15 16.59 4.95 8.00
N ALA A 16 16.18 4.49 9.18
CA ALA A 16 16.52 3.15 9.67
C ALA A 16 15.70 2.06 8.95
N PRO A 17 16.27 0.86 8.75
CA PRO A 17 15.56 -0.27 8.17
C PRO A 17 14.40 -0.69 9.05
N LEU A 18 13.26 -0.97 8.43
CA LEU A 18 12.07 -1.44 9.14
C LEU A 18 12.23 -2.92 9.52
N ASN A 19 11.80 -3.27 10.73
CA ASN A 19 11.60 -4.66 11.08
C ASN A 19 10.26 -5.13 10.52
N TYR A 20 10.28 -5.84 9.39
CA TYR A 20 9.07 -6.34 8.74
C TYR A 20 8.40 -7.52 9.46
N ALA A 21 8.93 -7.99 10.60
CA ALA A 21 8.36 -9.11 11.34
C ALA A 21 6.94 -8.83 11.87
N SER A 22 6.61 -7.56 12.15
CA SER A 22 5.27 -7.13 12.58
C SER A 22 4.36 -6.70 11.43
N LEU A 23 4.84 -6.74 10.18
CA LEU A 23 4.02 -6.34 9.02
C LEU A 23 2.74 -7.19 8.85
N PRO A 24 2.74 -8.52 9.13
CA PRO A 24 1.50 -9.31 9.11
C PRO A 24 0.42 -8.81 10.06
N GLU A 25 0.76 -8.05 11.12
CA GLU A 25 -0.23 -7.48 12.05
C GLU A 25 -1.11 -6.41 11.40
N LEU A 26 -0.71 -5.87 10.25
CA LEU A 26 -1.51 -4.96 9.44
C LEU A 26 -2.51 -5.70 8.53
N SER A 27 -2.55 -7.03 8.56
CA SER A 27 -3.49 -7.82 7.75
C SER A 27 -4.93 -7.46 8.10
N GLY A 28 -5.75 -7.18 7.09
CA GLY A 28 -7.16 -6.89 7.28
C GLY A 28 -7.50 -5.65 8.10
N LEU A 29 -6.63 -4.63 8.09
CA LEU A 29 -6.98 -3.31 8.64
C LEU A 29 -8.30 -2.81 8.07
N ALA A 30 -9.17 -2.31 8.95
CA ALA A 30 -10.40 -1.67 8.49
C ALA A 30 -10.09 -0.38 7.72
N ASN A 31 -10.98 0.04 6.80
CA ASN A 31 -10.76 1.25 6.01
C ASN A 31 -10.36 2.49 6.82
N PRO A 32 -10.97 2.81 7.99
CA PRO A 32 -10.54 3.96 8.79
C PRO A 32 -9.10 3.84 9.33
N GLU A 33 -8.68 2.65 9.75
CA GLU A 33 -7.32 2.38 10.23
C GLU A 33 -6.31 2.44 9.07
N ALA A 34 -6.67 1.88 7.92
CA ALA A 34 -5.86 1.96 6.71
C ALA A 34 -5.70 3.42 6.26
N GLU A 35 -6.76 4.22 6.26
CA GLU A 35 -6.70 5.67 5.96
C GLU A 35 -5.81 6.44 6.95
N GLU A 36 -5.86 6.09 8.23
CA GLU A 36 -4.96 6.67 9.24
C GLU A 36 -3.51 6.32 8.95
N PHE A 37 -3.22 5.05 8.70
CA PHE A 37 -1.90 4.59 8.30
C PHE A 37 -1.42 5.28 7.02
N GLY A 38 -2.33 5.42 6.05
CA GLY A 38 -2.13 6.09 4.79
C GLY A 38 -1.82 7.59 4.92
N ARG A 39 -2.23 8.24 6.01
CA ARG A 39 -1.83 9.61 6.34
C ARG A 39 -0.46 9.65 7.02
N LEU A 40 -0.18 8.71 7.91
CA LEU A 40 1.08 8.66 8.65
C LEU A 40 2.28 8.46 7.72
N TRP A 41 2.18 7.53 6.77
CA TRP A 41 3.30 7.23 5.88
C TRP A 41 3.60 8.35 4.86
N LEU A 42 2.78 9.41 4.76
CA LEU A 42 3.06 10.58 3.91
C LEU A 42 4.16 11.47 4.50
N GLU A 43 4.38 11.36 5.80
CA GLU A 43 5.46 12.04 6.51
C GLU A 43 6.79 11.27 6.39
N TRP A 44 6.75 10.03 5.90
CA TRP A 44 7.95 9.20 5.73
C TRP A 44 8.65 9.43 4.39
N PRO A 45 9.96 9.10 4.29
CA PRO A 45 10.64 9.04 3.01
C PRO A 45 9.91 8.12 2.03
N LYS A 46 9.68 8.59 0.79
CA LYS A 46 8.97 7.82 -0.24
C LYS A 46 9.60 6.45 -0.51
N GLU A 47 10.92 6.32 -0.35
CA GLU A 47 11.66 5.07 -0.50
C GLU A 47 11.23 4.04 0.55
N ARG A 48 11.02 4.47 1.79
CA ARG A 48 10.52 3.61 2.87
C ARG A 48 9.10 3.14 2.57
N VAL A 49 8.21 4.04 2.16
CA VAL A 49 6.82 3.70 1.82
C VAL A 49 6.80 2.70 0.66
N LEU A 50 7.62 2.91 -0.36
CA LEU A 50 7.76 2.00 -1.49
C LEU A 50 8.24 0.61 -1.04
N GLU A 51 9.24 0.54 -0.17
CA GLU A 51 9.75 -0.73 0.36
C GLU A 51 8.66 -1.47 1.15
N LEU A 52 7.91 -0.76 1.99
CA LEU A 52 6.79 -1.31 2.74
C LEU A 52 5.72 -1.91 1.81
N VAL A 53 5.28 -1.16 0.79
CA VAL A 53 4.27 -1.62 -0.16
C VAL A 53 4.76 -2.83 -0.95
N ARG A 54 6.01 -2.84 -1.39
CA ARG A 54 6.59 -4.02 -2.05
C ARG A 54 6.63 -5.23 -1.13
N ARG A 55 6.99 -5.04 0.15
CA ARG A 55 7.02 -6.14 1.10
C ARG A 55 5.62 -6.70 1.37
N MET A 56 4.58 -5.85 1.42
CA MET A 56 3.19 -6.30 1.54
C MET A 56 2.77 -7.18 0.35
N VAL A 57 3.10 -6.77 -0.89
CA VAL A 57 2.84 -7.59 -2.09
C VAL A 57 3.51 -8.95 -1.99
N THR A 58 4.83 -8.97 -1.73
CA THR A 58 5.57 -10.23 -1.56
C THR A 58 5.03 -11.09 -0.42
N LEU A 59 4.57 -10.48 0.67
CA LEU A 59 4.06 -11.21 1.82
C LEU A 59 2.73 -11.90 1.53
N CYS A 60 1.84 -11.29 0.72
CA CYS A 60 0.62 -11.96 0.25
C CYS A 60 0.93 -13.16 -0.67
N GLU A 61 2.01 -13.11 -1.45
CA GLU A 61 2.48 -14.26 -2.24
C GLU A 61 3.07 -15.37 -1.35
N GLU A 62 3.79 -14.99 -0.29
CA GLU A 62 4.42 -15.93 0.67
C GLU A 62 3.40 -16.55 1.64
N GLN A 63 2.35 -15.81 2.02
CA GLN A 63 1.42 -16.15 3.11
C GLN A 63 -0.04 -15.87 2.70
N PRO A 64 -0.78 -16.91 2.27
CA PRO A 64 -2.15 -16.75 1.75
C PRO A 64 -3.18 -16.22 2.76
N ASP A 65 -2.92 -16.34 4.07
CA ASP A 65 -3.82 -15.87 5.13
C ASP A 65 -3.68 -14.37 5.41
N VAL A 66 -2.74 -13.69 4.74
CA VAL A 66 -2.44 -12.27 4.94
C VAL A 66 -2.96 -11.46 3.75
N GLU A 67 -3.64 -10.34 4.03
CA GLU A 67 -4.17 -9.43 3.01
C GLU A 67 -4.00 -7.96 3.42
N PHE A 68 -3.68 -7.10 2.46
CA PHE A 68 -3.44 -5.67 2.69
C PHE A 68 -4.26 -4.78 1.75
N GLU A 69 -5.42 -5.25 1.29
CA GLU A 69 -6.17 -4.59 0.22
C GLU A 69 -6.55 -3.14 0.60
N SER A 70 -7.00 -2.94 1.84
CA SER A 70 -7.36 -1.61 2.36
C SER A 70 -6.17 -0.64 2.38
N ILE A 71 -4.96 -1.14 2.61
CA ILE A 71 -3.72 -0.37 2.62
C ILE A 71 -3.25 -0.07 1.19
N HIS A 72 -3.31 -1.06 0.28
CA HIS A 72 -3.00 -0.84 -1.13
C HIS A 72 -3.90 0.24 -1.75
N LYS A 73 -5.18 0.31 -1.37
CA LYS A 73 -6.10 1.40 -1.77
C LYS A 73 -5.59 2.78 -1.35
N GLN A 74 -4.98 2.91 -0.18
CA GLN A 74 -4.36 4.18 0.23
C GLN A 74 -3.12 4.51 -0.59
N GLY A 75 -2.34 3.48 -0.97
CA GLY A 75 -1.16 3.64 -1.81
C GLY A 75 -1.47 4.17 -3.22
N LEU A 76 -2.68 3.91 -3.76
CA LEU A 76 -3.15 4.53 -5.01
C LEU A 76 -3.24 6.07 -4.94
N LEU A 77 -3.38 6.64 -3.74
CA LEU A 77 -3.46 8.08 -3.51
C LEU A 77 -2.10 8.73 -3.26
N HIS A 78 -1.04 7.93 -3.14
CA HIS A 78 0.28 8.42 -2.75
C HIS A 78 0.93 9.29 -3.84
N PRO A 79 1.65 10.38 -3.50
CA PRO A 79 2.26 11.27 -4.49
C PRO A 79 3.32 10.61 -5.38
N SER A 80 4.04 9.63 -4.84
CA SER A 80 5.10 8.88 -5.53
C SER A 80 4.52 7.87 -6.55
N PRO A 81 4.80 8.00 -7.86
CA PRO A 81 4.34 7.03 -8.86
C PRO A 81 4.79 5.58 -8.60
N PRO A 82 6.05 5.32 -8.17
CA PRO A 82 6.46 3.97 -7.77
C PRO A 82 5.58 3.33 -6.69
N VAL A 83 5.09 4.12 -5.72
CA VAL A 83 4.20 3.61 -4.67
C VAL A 83 2.86 3.23 -5.28
N ARG A 84 2.27 4.09 -6.12
CA ARG A 84 1.02 3.78 -6.83
C ARG A 84 1.13 2.53 -7.69
N LEU A 85 2.25 2.35 -8.41
CA LEU A 85 2.52 1.16 -9.21
C LEU A 85 2.55 -0.12 -8.35
N SER A 86 3.31 -0.11 -7.25
CA SER A 86 3.37 -1.28 -6.38
C SER A 86 2.04 -1.57 -5.69
N SER A 87 1.23 -0.54 -5.40
CA SER A 87 -0.12 -0.73 -4.86
C SER A 87 -1.10 -1.29 -5.87
N LEU A 88 -0.99 -0.96 -7.16
CA LEU A 88 -1.79 -1.59 -8.22
C LEU A 88 -1.49 -3.09 -8.31
N ALA A 89 -0.21 -3.48 -8.25
CA ALA A 89 0.18 -4.90 -8.21
C ALA A 89 -0.43 -5.64 -7.01
N GLY A 90 -0.48 -4.99 -5.84
CA GLY A 90 -1.14 -5.52 -4.64
C GLY A 90 -2.67 -5.62 -4.71
N LEU A 91 -3.29 -5.19 -5.82
CA LEU A 91 -4.73 -5.20 -6.04
C LEU A 91 -5.16 -6.05 -7.25
N GLU A 92 -4.23 -6.71 -7.97
CA GLU A 92 -4.55 -7.50 -9.18
C GLU A 92 -5.60 -8.59 -8.92
N GLU A 93 -5.57 -9.23 -7.76
CA GLU A 93 -6.50 -10.31 -7.40
C GLU A 93 -7.75 -9.79 -6.64
N SER A 94 -7.96 -8.47 -6.58
CA SER A 94 -9.09 -7.89 -5.84
C SER A 94 -10.41 -8.00 -6.60
N ASP A 95 -11.41 -8.58 -5.96
CA ASP A 95 -12.79 -8.63 -6.44
C ASP A 95 -13.62 -7.37 -6.06
N ASP A 96 -13.00 -6.36 -5.44
CA ASP A 96 -13.71 -5.17 -4.98
C ASP A 96 -14.11 -4.23 -6.14
N ARG A 97 -15.39 -4.29 -6.51
CA ARG A 97 -16.00 -3.44 -7.53
C ARG A 97 -15.93 -1.94 -7.22
N THR A 98 -15.64 -1.53 -6.00
CA THR A 98 -15.42 -0.10 -5.69
C THR A 98 -14.14 0.45 -6.35
N LEU A 99 -13.20 -0.41 -6.75
CA LEU A 99 -11.96 -0.07 -7.45
C LEU A 99 -12.17 0.37 -8.90
N ILE A 100 -13.26 -0.03 -9.55
CA ILE A 100 -13.52 0.27 -10.98
C ILE A 100 -13.39 1.78 -11.26
N ARG A 101 -14.01 2.61 -10.41
CA ARG A 101 -13.99 4.07 -10.61
C ARG A 101 -12.60 4.69 -10.36
N PRO A 102 -11.89 4.37 -9.26
CA PRO A 102 -10.48 4.72 -9.08
C PRO A 102 -9.58 4.30 -10.25
N LEU A 103 -9.63 3.05 -10.69
CA LEU A 103 -8.79 2.52 -11.76
C LEU A 103 -9.04 3.25 -13.08
N CYS A 104 -10.30 3.46 -13.48
CA CYS A 104 -10.62 4.26 -14.67
C CYS A 104 -10.08 5.70 -14.61
N ARG A 105 -10.08 6.32 -13.43
CA ARG A 105 -9.51 7.67 -13.24
C ARG A 105 -7.99 7.63 -13.37
N MET A 106 -7.33 6.66 -12.76
CA MET A 106 -5.88 6.50 -12.86
C MET A 106 -5.48 6.27 -14.32
N MET A 107 -6.11 5.32 -15.01
CA MET A 107 -5.89 5.03 -16.43
C MET A 107 -5.98 6.27 -17.34
N THR A 108 -6.87 7.22 -17.02
CA THR A 108 -7.12 8.38 -17.88
C THR A 108 -6.36 9.65 -17.47
N SER A 109 -6.02 9.78 -16.19
CA SER A 109 -5.63 11.06 -15.60
C SER A 109 -4.38 11.00 -14.71
N ASP A 110 -3.81 9.82 -14.44
CA ASP A 110 -2.57 9.76 -13.66
C ASP A 110 -1.42 10.47 -14.39
N PRO A 111 -0.61 11.31 -13.71
CA PRO A 111 0.52 11.99 -14.32
C PRO A 111 1.57 11.04 -14.92
N SER A 112 1.77 9.86 -14.34
CA SER A 112 2.75 8.88 -14.83
C SER A 112 2.14 7.99 -15.91
N PRO A 113 2.74 7.94 -17.12
CA PRO A 113 2.29 7.02 -18.16
C PRO A 113 2.36 5.55 -17.74
N GLU A 114 3.34 5.17 -16.92
CA GLU A 114 3.49 3.82 -16.38
C GLU A 114 2.32 3.47 -15.46
N VAL A 115 1.91 4.39 -14.58
CA VAL A 115 0.75 4.17 -13.70
C VAL A 115 -0.55 4.05 -14.51
N ARG A 116 -0.70 4.84 -15.58
CA ARG A 116 -1.87 4.72 -16.47
C ARG A 116 -1.95 3.36 -17.15
N ALA A 117 -0.82 2.83 -17.61
CA ALA A 117 -0.74 1.51 -18.24
C ALA A 117 -1.06 0.40 -17.23
N ALA A 118 -0.42 0.42 -16.06
CA ALA A 118 -0.67 -0.56 -15.00
C ALA A 118 -2.16 -0.56 -14.57
N ALA A 119 -2.76 0.62 -14.38
CA ALA A 119 -4.18 0.72 -14.01
C ALA A 119 -5.17 0.24 -15.08
N ALA A 120 -4.71 0.00 -16.32
CA ALA A 120 -5.51 -0.61 -17.38
C ALA A 120 -5.36 -2.14 -17.43
N GLU A 121 -4.32 -2.67 -16.79
CA GLU A 121 -4.00 -4.10 -16.70
C GLU A 121 -4.51 -4.73 -15.39
N THR A 122 -4.59 -3.93 -14.32
CA THR A 122 -5.25 -4.26 -13.03
C THR A 122 -6.76 -4.34 -13.18
#